data_AF-A0A3A0E342-F1
#
_entry.id   AF-A0A3A0E342-F1
#
_cell.length_a   1.000
_cell.length_b   1.000
_cell.length_c   1.000
_cell.angle_alpha   90.00
_cell.angle_beta   90.00
_cell.angle_gamma   90.00
#
_symmetry.space_group_name_H-M   'P 1'
#
loop_
_entity.id
_entity.type
_entity.pdbx_description
1 polymer ?
#
loop_
_entity_poly.entity_id
_entity_poly.type
_entity_poly.pdbx_seq_one_letter_code
_entity_poly.pdbx_strand_id
1 'polypeptide(L)'
;MLALAVAVLPTSGCSLLLPEVAHQPVIRNPFPQLSKVAVAPFFNQSDEATLDGRQVAAAYFAELQATPGFEVVPLGVVEEAIIAHRVDLNGPGEARRLAKLLGVDAVVVGSVTDFHEYYPPRIGLRVEWYTANPGFHEIPAGYGLPWGTPEEEFIPDNLVYESQMSLARAELSTQSPDCLGTCQPLPAPPAEPLEPAAGDGAADPLPAPEPTKDATPASLRVYDNQVRTAQAEAVLPPSAAGDGSADGDASGSAQAESPSASGATGTTGEIAGIGAAGSAWLAQQSSAPGGVAIERPPCIPYNGPVLTHTKIYHGNDAYVTDALRGYVSFRDEHRFGGWKSYLSRTDDYIRFCCHMHISEMLSARGGSRKTRVVWRWPESR
;
A
#
# COMPACT_ATOMS: atom_id res chain seq x y z
N MET A 1 65.51 -13.55 -45.74
CA MET A 1 64.27 -14.37 -45.78
C MET A 1 63.45 -14.00 -44.55
N LEU A 2 62.13 -13.87 -44.69
CA LEU A 2 61.22 -13.23 -43.72
C LEU A 2 61.37 -13.70 -42.26
N ALA A 3 61.27 -12.74 -41.34
CA ALA A 3 60.96 -13.02 -39.94
C ALA A 3 59.45 -13.31 -39.80
N LEU A 4 59.11 -14.48 -39.23
CA LEU A 4 57.73 -14.85 -38.96
C LEU A 4 57.27 -14.22 -37.62
N ALA A 5 56.91 -12.94 -37.66
CA ALA A 5 56.28 -12.28 -36.52
C ALA A 5 54.85 -12.83 -36.35
N VAL A 6 54.68 -13.79 -35.43
CA VAL A 6 53.36 -14.31 -35.05
C VAL A 6 52.61 -13.22 -34.29
N ALA A 7 51.74 -12.51 -35.01
CA ALA A 7 50.86 -11.50 -34.45
C ALA A 7 49.76 -12.17 -33.61
N VAL A 8 50.03 -12.33 -32.31
CA VAL A 8 48.99 -12.68 -31.32
C VAL A 8 48.07 -11.46 -31.17
N LEU A 9 46.98 -11.46 -31.92
CA LEU A 9 45.87 -10.52 -31.75
C LEU A 9 45.21 -10.76 -30.38
N PRO A 10 45.20 -9.79 -29.46
CA PRO A 10 44.41 -9.92 -28.23
C PRO A 10 42.93 -9.78 -28.60
N THR A 11 42.22 -10.91 -28.68
CA THR A 11 40.75 -10.96 -28.84
C THR A 11 40.01 -10.63 -27.53
N SER A 12 40.59 -9.72 -26.72
CA SER A 12 40.19 -9.42 -25.36
C SER A 12 39.49 -8.06 -25.29
N GLY A 13 38.16 -8.07 -25.24
CA GLY A 13 37.42 -6.98 -24.58
C GLY A 13 36.82 -5.86 -25.44
N CYS A 14 36.11 -6.15 -26.54
CA CYS A 14 35.19 -5.15 -27.12
C CYS A 14 34.00 -4.79 -26.19
N SER A 15 33.79 -5.55 -25.11
CA SER A 15 32.82 -5.25 -24.05
C SER A 15 33.23 -4.11 -23.11
N LEU A 16 34.46 -3.57 -23.23
CA LEU A 16 34.97 -2.50 -22.35
C LEU A 16 34.69 -1.07 -22.87
N LEU A 17 34.23 -0.92 -24.11
CA LEU A 17 34.13 0.39 -24.79
C LEU A 17 32.70 0.83 -25.14
N LEU A 18 31.71 -0.07 -25.01
CA LEU A 18 30.31 0.25 -25.26
C LEU A 18 29.58 0.46 -23.93
N PRO A 19 28.92 1.61 -23.70
CA PRO A 19 28.11 1.82 -22.52
C PRO A 19 26.88 0.91 -22.53
N GLU A 20 26.55 0.34 -21.37
CA GLU A 20 25.33 -0.42 -21.15
C GLU A 20 24.12 0.52 -21.11
N VAL A 21 23.07 0.16 -21.84
CA VAL A 21 21.80 0.91 -21.91
C VAL A 21 20.88 0.38 -20.84
N ALA A 22 20.83 1.06 -19.70
CA ALA A 22 19.93 0.72 -18.60
C ALA A 22 18.66 1.58 -18.66
N HIS A 23 17.48 0.94 -18.61
CA HIS A 23 16.20 1.63 -18.51
C HIS A 23 15.79 1.73 -17.03
N GLN A 24 15.89 2.93 -16.45
CA GLN A 24 15.43 3.17 -15.09
C GLN A 24 13.94 3.55 -15.10
N PRO A 25 13.04 2.84 -14.40
CA PRO A 25 11.67 3.31 -14.21
C PRO A 25 11.68 4.61 -13.38
N VAL A 26 11.15 5.71 -13.94
CA VAL A 26 11.03 6.98 -13.20
C VAL A 26 9.62 7.13 -12.69
N ILE A 27 9.42 6.75 -11.44
CA ILE A 27 8.19 7.00 -10.70
C ILE A 27 8.04 8.52 -10.49
N ARG A 28 6.82 9.03 -10.68
CA ARG A 28 6.43 10.42 -10.43
C ARG A 28 5.08 10.44 -9.73
N ASN A 29 4.76 11.56 -9.08
CA ASN A 29 3.42 11.80 -8.57
C ASN A 29 2.40 11.85 -9.74
N PRO A 30 1.41 10.94 -9.81
CA PRO A 30 0.35 11.00 -10.81
C PRO A 30 -0.77 12.00 -10.42
N PHE A 31 -0.76 12.51 -9.19
CA PHE A 31 -1.83 13.32 -8.60
C PHE A 31 -1.37 14.77 -8.37
N PRO A 32 -1.57 15.70 -9.34
CA PRO A 32 -1.16 17.09 -9.16
C PRO A 32 -1.91 17.83 -8.04
N GLN A 33 -2.99 17.25 -7.51
CA GLN A 33 -3.77 17.77 -6.39
C GLN A 33 -3.31 17.25 -5.02
N LEU A 34 -2.42 16.26 -4.99
CA LEU A 34 -1.81 15.69 -3.76
C LEU A 34 -0.30 15.95 -3.82
N SER A 35 0.06 17.22 -3.82
CA SER A 35 1.43 17.69 -4.08
C SER A 35 2.22 17.87 -2.79
N LYS A 36 1.60 18.43 -1.76
CA LYS A 36 2.23 18.74 -0.48
C LYS A 36 1.80 17.74 0.58
N VAL A 37 2.75 17.01 1.16
CA VAL A 37 2.48 15.82 1.97
C VAL A 37 3.22 15.90 3.31
N ALA A 38 2.55 15.58 4.41
CA ALA A 38 3.21 15.35 5.70
C ALA A 38 3.33 13.86 5.99
N VAL A 39 4.48 13.40 6.47
CA VAL A 39 4.67 12.01 6.93
C VAL A 39 4.66 12.02 8.45
N ALA A 40 3.74 11.26 9.05
CA ALA A 40 3.71 11.05 10.50
C ALA A 40 4.69 9.93 10.92
N PRO A 41 5.13 9.89 12.20
CA PRO A 41 5.82 8.72 12.76
C PRO A 41 5.00 7.45 12.53
N PHE A 42 5.65 6.35 12.15
CA PHE A 42 4.95 5.09 11.91
C PHE A 42 4.56 4.41 13.24
N PHE A 43 3.39 3.80 13.28
CA PHE A 43 2.98 2.97 14.41
C PHE A 43 3.64 1.59 14.33
N ASN A 44 4.31 1.16 15.40
CA ASN A 44 4.77 -0.21 15.51
C ASN A 44 3.59 -1.11 15.93
N GLN A 45 3.21 -2.04 15.06
CA GLN A 45 2.19 -3.08 15.26
C GLN A 45 2.79 -4.49 15.09
N SER A 46 4.12 -4.60 15.04
CA SER A 46 4.86 -5.85 14.97
C SER A 46 5.17 -6.40 16.37
N ASP A 47 5.58 -7.67 16.43
CA ASP A 47 5.99 -8.31 17.69
C ASP A 47 7.32 -7.74 18.25
N GLU A 48 8.11 -7.02 17.44
CA GLU A 48 9.42 -6.49 17.80
C GLU A 48 9.32 -5.07 18.39
N ALA A 49 9.29 -4.98 19.72
CA ALA A 49 9.16 -3.72 20.46
C ALA A 49 10.34 -2.74 20.31
N THR A 50 11.46 -3.16 19.74
CA THR A 50 12.69 -2.36 19.57
C THR A 50 12.65 -1.42 18.37
N LEU A 51 11.72 -1.62 17.42
CA LEU A 51 11.65 -0.82 16.20
C LEU A 51 11.16 0.61 16.46
N ASP A 52 12.01 1.58 16.12
CA ASP A 52 11.64 3.00 16.14
C ASP A 52 10.83 3.39 14.88
N GLY A 53 9.54 3.62 15.06
CA GLY A 53 8.64 4.10 14.01
C GLY A 53 9.04 5.47 13.42
N ARG A 54 9.83 6.27 14.16
CA ARG A 54 10.42 7.52 13.66
C ARG A 54 11.52 7.27 12.63
N GLN A 55 12.32 6.22 12.81
CA GLN A 55 13.35 5.80 11.85
C GLN A 55 12.70 5.41 10.51
N VAL A 56 11.62 4.62 10.56
CA VAL A 56 10.84 4.21 9.37
C VAL A 56 10.21 5.43 8.70
N ALA A 57 9.61 6.34 9.47
CA ALA A 57 9.05 7.59 8.94
C ALA A 57 10.10 8.49 8.27
N ALA A 58 11.32 8.60 8.84
CA ALA A 58 12.42 9.36 8.26
C ALA A 58 12.94 8.73 6.96
N ALA A 59 12.99 7.40 6.88
CA ALA A 59 13.33 6.68 5.65
C ALA A 59 12.25 6.87 4.57
N TYR A 60 10.96 6.79 4.94
CA TYR A 60 9.83 7.04 4.05
C TYR A 60 9.80 8.49 3.53
N PHE A 61 10.04 9.47 4.41
CA PHE A 61 10.21 10.87 4.07
C PHE A 61 11.31 11.07 3.01
N ALA A 62 12.48 10.45 3.19
CA ALA A 62 13.61 10.62 2.29
C ALA A 62 13.34 10.08 0.87
N GLU A 63 12.62 8.97 0.75
CA GLU A 63 12.26 8.38 -0.55
C GLU A 63 11.07 9.10 -1.21
N LEU A 64 10.10 9.60 -0.43
CA LEU A 64 9.01 10.40 -0.95
C LEU A 64 9.52 11.76 -1.45
N GLN A 65 10.43 12.41 -0.72
CA GLN A 65 11.04 13.69 -1.12
C GLN A 65 11.99 13.54 -2.33
N ALA A 66 12.52 12.34 -2.59
CA ALA A 66 13.26 12.03 -3.80
C ALA A 66 12.34 11.81 -5.03
N THR A 67 11.03 11.60 -4.82
CA THR A 67 10.06 11.33 -5.89
C THR A 67 9.55 12.64 -6.52
N PRO A 68 9.72 12.86 -7.84
CA PRO A 68 9.29 14.11 -8.48
C PRO A 68 7.78 14.36 -8.37
N GLY A 69 7.43 15.57 -7.92
CA GLY A 69 6.04 16.01 -7.78
C GLY A 69 5.50 15.97 -6.35
N PHE A 70 6.35 15.69 -5.35
CA PHE A 70 6.01 15.85 -3.93
C PHE A 70 6.86 16.93 -3.25
N GLU A 71 6.19 17.75 -2.43
CA GLU A 71 6.79 18.62 -1.42
C GLU A 71 6.50 17.99 -0.05
N VAL A 72 7.52 17.47 0.63
CA VAL A 72 7.31 16.73 1.89
C VAL A 72 7.67 17.60 3.09
N VAL A 73 6.74 17.71 4.04
CA VAL A 73 6.97 18.44 5.30
C VAL A 73 7.93 17.65 6.19
N PRO A 74 9.01 18.26 6.73
CA PRO A 74 9.96 17.56 7.58
C PRO A 74 9.33 16.99 8.84
N LEU A 75 9.73 15.76 9.22
CA LEU A 75 9.14 14.98 10.31
C LEU A 75 9.06 15.77 11.63
N GLY A 76 10.10 16.52 12.01
CA GLY A 76 10.10 17.33 13.23
C GLY A 76 9.02 18.42 13.30
N VAL A 77 8.57 18.95 12.15
CA VAL A 77 7.45 19.91 12.09
C VAL A 77 6.11 19.20 12.30
N VAL A 78 6.00 17.96 11.79
CA VAL A 78 4.82 17.10 11.98
C VAL A 78 4.72 16.65 13.45
N GLU A 79 5.84 16.21 14.03
CA GLU A 79 5.96 15.84 15.46
C GLU A 79 5.55 16.99 16.38
N GLU A 80 6.11 18.19 16.16
CA GLU A 80 5.77 19.38 16.96
C GLU A 80 4.28 19.75 16.83
N ALA A 81 3.69 19.67 15.63
CA ALA A 81 2.26 19.94 15.43
C ALA A 81 1.36 18.89 16.12
N ILE A 82 1.75 17.61 16.13
CA ILE A 82 1.05 16.54 16.86
C ILE A 82 1.06 16.83 18.37
N ILE A 83 2.24 17.17 18.92
CA ILE A 83 2.42 17.46 20.34
C ILE A 83 1.66 18.73 20.75
N ALA A 84 1.85 19.84 20.02
CA ALA A 84 1.28 21.15 20.33
C ALA A 84 -0.26 21.16 20.24
N HIS A 85 -0.85 20.41 19.30
CA HIS A 85 -2.29 20.35 19.08
C HIS A 85 -2.98 19.10 19.63
N ARG A 86 -2.23 18.23 20.34
CA ARG A 86 -2.67 16.95 20.93
C ARG A 86 -3.49 16.12 19.94
N VAL A 87 -2.95 15.94 18.73
CA VAL A 87 -3.59 15.12 17.70
C VAL A 87 -3.37 13.64 18.02
N ASP A 88 -4.44 12.85 18.02
CA ASP A 88 -4.34 11.39 18.05
C ASP A 88 -4.60 10.80 16.65
N LEU A 89 -3.58 10.18 16.05
CA LEU A 89 -3.66 9.64 14.68
C LEU A 89 -4.39 8.28 14.57
N ASN A 90 -4.98 7.78 15.65
CA ASN A 90 -5.84 6.59 15.64
C ASN A 90 -7.12 6.74 14.79
N GLY A 91 -7.51 7.95 14.39
CA GLY A 91 -8.75 8.21 13.65
C GLY A 91 -8.58 9.10 12.41
N PRO A 92 -9.35 8.86 11.32
CA PRO A 92 -9.23 9.61 10.08
C PRO A 92 -9.58 11.11 10.22
N GLY A 93 -10.47 11.44 11.17
CA GLY A 93 -10.84 12.82 11.47
C GLY A 93 -9.68 13.65 12.01
N GLU A 94 -8.85 13.06 12.88
CA GLU A 94 -7.68 13.71 13.46
C GLU A 94 -6.50 13.77 12.48
N ALA A 95 -6.28 12.73 11.67
CA ALA A 95 -5.31 12.79 10.56
C ALA A 95 -5.65 13.94 9.58
N ARG A 96 -6.93 14.12 9.23
CA ARG A 96 -7.42 15.27 8.46
C ARG A 96 -7.29 16.61 9.20
N ARG A 97 -7.47 16.63 10.53
CA ARG A 97 -7.27 17.82 11.36
C ARG A 97 -5.80 18.26 11.32
N LEU A 98 -4.86 17.33 11.48
CA LEU A 98 -3.42 17.59 11.32
C LEU A 98 -3.07 18.11 9.92
N ALA A 99 -3.65 17.53 8.87
CA ALA A 99 -3.45 17.98 7.49
C ALA A 99 -3.84 19.47 7.31
N LYS A 100 -4.97 19.88 7.91
CA LYS A 100 -5.43 21.27 7.92
C LYS A 100 -4.54 22.20 8.77
N LEU A 101 -4.04 21.73 9.91
CA LEU A 101 -3.16 22.51 10.80
C LEU A 101 -1.79 22.77 10.14
N LEU A 102 -1.22 21.79 9.44
CA LEU A 102 0.04 21.90 8.72
C LEU A 102 -0.08 22.60 7.35
N GLY A 103 -1.30 22.79 6.85
CA GLY A 103 -1.54 23.32 5.51
C GLY A 103 -0.92 22.43 4.42
N VAL A 104 -1.22 21.13 4.47
CA VAL A 104 -0.79 20.10 3.50
C VAL A 104 -2.01 19.49 2.79
N ASP A 105 -1.80 18.94 1.59
CA ASP A 105 -2.86 18.29 0.81
C ASP A 105 -3.24 16.94 1.46
N ALA A 106 -2.23 16.19 1.93
CA ALA A 106 -2.39 14.90 2.59
C ALA A 106 -1.42 14.67 3.76
N VAL A 107 -1.85 13.84 4.72
CA VAL A 107 -1.03 13.26 5.80
C VAL A 107 -0.91 11.76 5.55
N VAL A 108 0.31 11.24 5.59
CA VAL A 108 0.62 9.82 5.53
C VAL A 108 0.66 9.27 6.96
N VAL A 109 -0.21 8.30 7.24
CA VAL A 109 -0.19 7.49 8.46
C VAL A 109 0.26 6.09 8.06
N GLY A 110 1.33 5.61 8.67
CA GLY A 110 1.87 4.28 8.41
C GLY A 110 1.88 3.42 9.66
N SER A 111 1.75 2.11 9.50
CA SER A 111 2.09 1.13 10.52
C SER A 111 3.02 0.05 9.98
N VAL A 112 3.87 -0.45 10.87
CA VAL A 112 4.72 -1.62 10.62
C VAL A 112 4.03 -2.82 11.24
N THR A 113 3.50 -3.72 10.42
CA THR A 113 2.67 -4.85 10.86
C THR A 113 3.47 -6.11 11.18
N ASP A 114 4.72 -6.16 10.72
CA ASP A 114 5.62 -7.30 10.81
C ASP A 114 7.05 -6.77 10.66
N PHE A 115 7.97 -7.22 11.48
CA PHE A 115 9.36 -6.78 11.44
C PHE A 115 10.28 -7.90 11.93
N HIS A 116 11.42 -8.06 11.25
CA HIS A 116 12.48 -8.97 11.67
C HIS A 116 13.82 -8.43 11.15
N GLU A 117 14.70 -8.05 12.08
CA GLU A 117 16.01 -7.47 11.77
C GLU A 117 17.02 -8.52 11.27
N TYR A 118 17.00 -9.72 11.86
CA TYR A 118 17.99 -10.75 11.54
C TYR A 118 17.80 -11.36 10.15
N TYR A 119 18.92 -11.67 9.49
CA TYR A 119 18.93 -12.20 8.13
C TYR A 119 18.20 -13.57 8.02
N PRO A 120 17.29 -13.75 7.04
CA PRO A 120 16.84 -12.77 6.05
C PRO A 120 15.88 -11.73 6.67
N PRO A 121 16.13 -10.42 6.49
CA PRO A 121 15.31 -9.39 7.11
C PRO A 121 13.90 -9.39 6.51
N ARG A 122 12.92 -8.90 7.29
CA ARG A 122 11.51 -8.84 6.88
C ARG A 122 10.87 -7.56 7.40
N ILE A 123 10.02 -6.92 6.59
CA ILE A 123 9.21 -5.79 7.03
C ILE A 123 7.85 -5.75 6.32
N GLY A 124 6.79 -5.68 7.10
CA GLY A 124 5.41 -5.44 6.67
C GLY A 124 5.05 -3.98 6.85
N LEU A 125 4.71 -3.30 5.76
CA LEU A 125 4.28 -1.90 5.76
C LEU A 125 2.81 -1.81 5.33
N ARG A 126 2.00 -1.13 6.15
CA ARG A 126 0.67 -0.64 5.80
C ARG A 126 0.72 0.88 5.81
N VAL A 127 0.34 1.53 4.72
CA VAL A 127 0.38 2.99 4.59
C VAL A 127 -0.92 3.51 4.04
N GLU A 128 -1.44 4.54 4.70
CA GLU A 128 -2.73 5.18 4.45
C GLU A 128 -2.54 6.69 4.30
N TRP A 129 -3.14 7.29 3.27
CA TRP A 129 -3.05 8.72 2.98
C TRP A 129 -4.38 9.41 3.26
N TYR A 130 -4.40 10.33 4.21
CA TYR A 130 -5.59 11.09 4.60
C TYR A 130 -5.52 12.52 4.09
N THR A 131 -6.51 12.93 3.27
CA THR A 131 -6.56 14.28 2.69
C THR A 131 -7.16 15.32 3.63
N ALA A 132 -6.66 16.56 3.53
CA ALA A 132 -7.24 17.72 4.22
C ALA A 132 -8.66 18.05 3.73
N ASN A 133 -8.92 17.87 2.43
CA ASN A 133 -10.22 18.10 1.80
C ASN A 133 -11.10 16.82 1.85
N PRO A 134 -12.30 16.87 2.45
CA PRO A 134 -13.19 15.72 2.56
C PRO A 134 -13.83 15.26 1.24
N GLY A 135 -13.78 16.07 0.18
CA GLY A 135 -14.33 15.71 -1.13
C GLY A 135 -13.43 14.83 -2.00
N PHE A 136 -12.27 14.39 -1.49
CA PHE A 136 -11.45 13.39 -2.18
C PHE A 136 -11.93 11.98 -1.83
N HIS A 137 -12.34 11.25 -2.85
CA HIS A 137 -12.63 9.82 -2.75
C HIS A 137 -11.36 8.97 -2.86
N GLU A 138 -11.47 7.70 -2.50
CA GLU A 138 -10.42 6.70 -2.67
C GLU A 138 -9.98 6.59 -4.14
N ILE A 139 -8.67 6.45 -4.35
CA ILE A 139 -8.08 6.26 -5.68
C ILE A 139 -7.66 4.80 -5.82
N PRO A 140 -8.46 3.98 -6.53
CA PRO A 140 -8.24 2.53 -6.63
C PRO A 140 -6.97 2.20 -7.42
N ALA A 141 -6.48 0.96 -7.25
CA ALA A 141 -5.50 0.40 -8.16
C ALA A 141 -6.08 0.37 -9.59
N GLY A 142 -5.23 0.62 -10.59
CA GLY A 142 -5.64 0.76 -11.99
C GLY A 142 -6.05 2.17 -12.40
N TYR A 143 -6.29 3.08 -11.44
CA TYR A 143 -6.54 4.49 -11.76
C TYR A 143 -5.34 5.08 -12.51
N GLY A 144 -5.57 5.66 -13.70
CA GLY A 144 -4.48 6.27 -14.47
C GLY A 144 -3.48 5.29 -15.08
N LEU A 145 -3.76 3.99 -15.11
CA LEU A 145 -3.10 3.08 -16.06
C LEU A 145 -3.61 3.33 -17.49
N PRO A 146 -2.82 3.02 -18.53
CA PRO A 146 -3.11 3.37 -19.92
C PRO A 146 -4.06 2.36 -20.61
N TRP A 147 -5.24 2.12 -20.02
CA TRP A 147 -6.26 1.23 -20.57
C TRP A 147 -6.77 1.69 -21.95
N GLY A 148 -7.05 0.74 -22.85
CA GLY A 148 -7.55 0.98 -24.20
C GLY A 148 -6.52 1.62 -25.15
N THR A 149 -5.24 1.63 -24.78
CA THR A 149 -4.14 2.16 -25.60
C THR A 149 -3.15 1.06 -25.96
N PRO A 150 -2.30 1.23 -27.00
CA PRO A 150 -1.24 0.27 -27.30
C PRO A 150 -0.28 0.04 -26.13
N GLU A 151 -0.17 1.01 -25.20
CA GLU A 151 0.63 0.89 -23.99
C GLU A 151 0.06 -0.08 -22.94
N GLU A 152 -1.17 -0.59 -23.11
CA GLU A 152 -1.79 -1.57 -22.22
C GLU A 152 -1.04 -2.91 -22.19
N GLU A 153 -0.45 -3.34 -23.31
CA GLU A 153 0.35 -4.58 -23.41
C GLU A 153 1.60 -4.56 -22.50
N PHE A 154 2.07 -3.38 -22.11
CA PHE A 154 3.23 -3.22 -21.23
C PHE A 154 2.87 -3.07 -19.75
N ILE A 155 1.59 -3.21 -19.36
CA ILE A 155 1.17 -3.23 -17.96
C ILE A 155 1.49 -4.62 -17.37
N PRO A 156 2.26 -4.72 -16.27
CA PRO A 156 2.51 -5.99 -15.59
C PRO A 156 1.24 -6.68 -15.09
N ASP A 157 1.15 -8.01 -15.29
CA ASP A 157 0.00 -8.84 -14.93
C ASP A 157 -0.48 -8.66 -13.47
N ASN A 158 0.45 -8.43 -12.53
CA ASN A 158 0.12 -8.21 -11.13
C ASN A 158 -0.66 -6.90 -10.91
N LEU A 159 -0.34 -5.84 -11.65
CA LEU A 159 -1.08 -4.58 -11.62
C LEU A 159 -2.43 -4.73 -12.34
N VAL A 160 -2.50 -5.51 -13.42
CA VAL A 160 -3.79 -5.82 -14.09
C VAL A 160 -4.73 -6.54 -13.12
N TYR A 161 -4.23 -7.58 -12.44
CA TYR A 161 -5.00 -8.32 -11.43
C TYR A 161 -5.43 -7.44 -10.25
N GLU A 162 -4.53 -6.61 -9.69
CA GLU A 162 -4.86 -5.69 -8.59
C GLU A 162 -5.96 -4.70 -9.00
N SER A 163 -5.89 -4.18 -10.22
CA SER A 163 -6.87 -3.25 -10.80
C SER A 163 -8.24 -3.90 -10.96
N GLN A 164 -8.29 -5.09 -11.57
CA GLN A 164 -9.53 -5.86 -11.73
C GLN A 164 -10.17 -6.19 -10.38
N MET A 165 -9.37 -6.61 -9.39
CA MET A 165 -9.87 -6.91 -8.05
C MET A 165 -10.36 -5.65 -7.32
N SER A 166 -9.70 -4.50 -7.53
CA SER A 166 -10.14 -3.22 -6.96
C SER A 166 -11.47 -2.75 -7.55
N LEU A 167 -11.66 -2.92 -8.86
CA LEU A 167 -12.92 -2.63 -9.56
C LEU A 167 -14.04 -3.55 -9.04
N ALA A 168 -13.79 -4.87 -8.99
CA ALA A 168 -14.77 -5.84 -8.49
C ALA A 168 -15.21 -5.56 -7.04
N ARG A 169 -14.30 -5.11 -6.16
CA ARG A 169 -14.66 -4.67 -4.80
C ARG A 169 -15.59 -3.46 -4.81
N ALA A 170 -15.32 -2.47 -5.67
CA ALA A 170 -16.16 -1.27 -5.77
C ALA A 170 -17.57 -1.61 -6.29
N GLU A 171 -17.68 -2.46 -7.30
CA GLU A 171 -18.96 -2.95 -7.81
C GLU A 171 -19.73 -3.74 -6.74
N LEU A 172 -19.08 -4.72 -6.09
CA LEU A 172 -19.70 -5.53 -5.05
C LEU A 172 -20.12 -4.71 -3.83
N SER A 173 -19.37 -3.67 -3.45
CA SER A 173 -19.75 -2.74 -2.37
C SER A 173 -21.04 -1.96 -2.67
N THR A 174 -21.38 -1.74 -3.94
CA THR A 174 -22.66 -1.14 -4.34
C THR A 174 -23.82 -2.15 -4.47
N GLN A 175 -23.50 -3.45 -4.59
CA GLN A 175 -24.47 -4.54 -4.73
C GLN A 175 -24.75 -5.28 -3.41
N SER A 176 -23.84 -5.19 -2.43
CA SER A 176 -23.98 -5.84 -1.14
C SER A 176 -25.17 -5.27 -0.36
N PRO A 177 -26.14 -6.10 0.10
CA PRO A 177 -27.29 -5.60 0.83
C PRO A 177 -26.90 -5.07 2.21
N ASP A 178 -27.50 -3.95 2.59
CA ASP A 178 -27.35 -3.41 3.94
C ASP A 178 -28.24 -4.20 4.92
N CYS A 179 -27.60 -5.07 5.72
CA CYS A 179 -28.25 -5.96 6.68
C CYS A 179 -28.40 -5.36 8.09
N LEU A 180 -28.17 -4.06 8.30
CA LEU A 180 -28.17 -3.41 9.62
C LEU A 180 -29.44 -3.66 10.48
N GLY A 181 -30.58 -4.03 9.86
CA GLY A 181 -31.83 -4.36 10.56
C GLY A 181 -32.08 -5.85 10.83
N THR A 182 -31.29 -6.78 10.26
CA THR A 182 -31.54 -8.24 10.33
C THR A 182 -30.41 -9.04 10.95
N CYS A 183 -29.26 -8.43 11.24
CA CYS A 183 -28.18 -9.08 11.96
C CYS A 183 -28.59 -9.48 13.39
N GLN A 184 -28.34 -10.74 13.76
CA GLN A 184 -28.38 -11.16 15.15
C GLN A 184 -27.39 -10.31 15.96
N PRO A 185 -27.76 -9.77 17.13
CA PRO A 185 -26.85 -8.96 17.93
C PRO A 185 -25.61 -9.78 18.28
N LEU A 186 -24.43 -9.18 18.08
CA LEU A 186 -23.16 -9.78 18.50
C LEU A 186 -23.24 -10.16 19.99
N PRO A 187 -22.70 -11.32 20.39
CA PRO A 187 -22.60 -11.64 21.81
C PRO A 187 -21.83 -10.52 22.51
N ALA A 188 -22.30 -10.11 23.69
CA ALA A 188 -21.60 -9.14 24.50
C ALA A 188 -20.15 -9.63 24.74
N PRO A 189 -19.14 -8.74 24.72
CA PRO A 189 -17.80 -9.13 25.10
C PRO A 189 -17.83 -9.80 26.48
N PRO A 190 -17.03 -10.85 26.71
CA PRO A 190 -17.01 -11.52 28.00
C PRO A 190 -16.72 -10.48 29.08
N ALA A 191 -17.64 -10.36 30.05
CA ALA A 191 -17.45 -9.44 31.16
C ALA A 191 -16.12 -9.78 31.84
N GLU A 192 -15.24 -8.80 31.97
CA GLU A 192 -14.03 -8.96 32.75
C GLU A 192 -14.43 -9.46 34.14
N PRO A 193 -13.77 -10.51 34.69
CA PRO A 193 -14.07 -10.98 36.02
C PRO A 193 -13.94 -9.83 36.99
N LEU A 194 -15.07 -9.40 37.57
CA LEU A 194 -15.08 -8.46 38.68
C LEU A 194 -14.16 -9.04 39.75
N GLU A 195 -13.00 -8.41 39.97
CA GLU A 195 -12.14 -8.77 41.09
C GLU A 195 -13.02 -8.73 42.35
N PRO A 196 -13.05 -9.80 43.15
CA PRO A 196 -13.92 -9.86 44.31
C PRO A 196 -13.55 -8.70 45.22
N ALA A 197 -14.51 -7.78 45.42
CA ALA A 197 -14.32 -6.59 46.24
C ALA A 197 -13.67 -6.99 47.56
N ALA A 198 -12.49 -6.43 47.82
CA ALA A 198 -11.74 -6.70 49.05
C ALA A 198 -12.66 -6.37 50.23
N GLY A 199 -13.08 -7.41 50.96
CA GLY A 199 -14.07 -7.28 52.02
C GLY A 199 -13.60 -6.38 53.14
N ASP A 200 -14.56 -5.77 53.85
CA ASP A 200 -14.33 -4.81 54.92
C ASP A 200 -13.33 -5.31 55.99
N GLY A 201 -12.07 -4.94 55.81
CA GLY A 201 -10.99 -5.08 56.79
C GLY A 201 -10.77 -3.75 57.48
N ALA A 202 -10.85 -3.74 58.82
CA ALA A 202 -10.82 -2.55 59.66
C ALA A 202 -9.70 -1.55 59.31
N ALA A 203 -10.05 -0.25 59.31
CA ALA A 203 -9.10 0.83 59.12
C ALA A 203 -8.16 0.99 60.33
N ASP A 204 -6.87 0.69 60.15
CA ASP A 204 -5.81 1.22 61.01
C ASP A 204 -5.44 2.65 60.55
N PRO A 205 -5.17 3.61 61.46
CA PRO A 205 -4.86 4.98 61.08
C PRO A 205 -3.42 5.12 60.57
N LEU A 206 -3.26 5.77 59.41
CA LEU A 206 -1.96 6.15 58.85
C LEU A 206 -1.17 7.09 59.79
N PRO A 207 0.14 6.86 60.02
CA PRO A 207 1.04 7.90 60.51
C PRO A 207 1.35 8.93 59.40
N ALA A 208 1.60 10.17 59.79
CA ALA A 208 1.88 11.29 58.88
C ALA A 208 3.28 11.19 58.22
N PRO A 209 3.49 11.81 57.03
CA PRO A 209 4.73 11.66 56.27
C PRO A 209 5.88 12.56 56.76
N GLU A 210 7.10 12.01 56.79
CA GLU A 210 8.34 12.80 56.84
C GLU A 210 8.82 13.20 55.43
N PRO A 211 9.55 14.32 55.27
CA PRO A 211 9.96 14.82 53.96
C PRO A 211 11.37 14.35 53.55
N THR A 212 11.49 13.46 52.57
CA THR A 212 12.76 13.17 51.90
C THR A 212 12.68 13.35 50.38
N LYS A 213 13.74 13.97 49.86
CA LYS A 213 13.94 14.26 48.44
C LYS A 213 14.45 13.00 47.75
N ASP A 214 13.90 12.65 46.59
CA ASP A 214 14.58 12.83 45.29
C ASP A 214 13.73 12.19 44.18
N ALA A 215 13.79 12.76 42.98
CA ALA A 215 12.83 12.48 41.91
C ALA A 215 13.28 11.34 40.97
N THR A 216 12.41 10.35 40.79
CA THR A 216 12.36 9.51 39.57
C THR A 216 11.66 10.26 38.44
N PRO A 217 11.84 9.80 37.19
CA PRO A 217 10.69 9.58 36.32
C PRO A 217 10.43 8.08 36.18
N ALA A 218 9.19 7.68 36.41
CA ALA A 218 8.79 6.27 36.40
C ALA A 218 8.68 5.71 34.97
N SER A 219 9.10 4.46 34.80
CA SER A 219 8.86 3.68 33.59
C SER A 219 7.37 3.38 33.42
N LEU A 220 6.90 3.40 32.15
CA LEU A 220 5.58 2.89 31.78
C LEU A 220 5.41 1.44 32.27
N ARG A 221 4.25 1.14 32.85
CA ARG A 221 3.82 -0.25 33.07
C ARG A 221 3.14 -0.76 31.81
N VAL A 222 3.71 -1.82 31.23
CA VAL A 222 3.10 -2.61 30.15
C VAL A 222 1.98 -3.45 30.73
N TYR A 223 0.82 -3.48 30.07
CA TYR A 223 -0.22 -4.48 30.35
C TYR A 223 0.08 -5.75 29.55
N ASP A 224 0.34 -6.84 30.26
CA ASP A 224 0.54 -8.18 29.71
C ASP A 224 -0.83 -8.84 29.51
N ASN A 225 -1.20 -9.12 28.25
CA ASN A 225 -2.51 -9.68 27.91
C ASN A 225 -2.33 -11.01 27.16
N GLN A 226 -2.26 -12.11 27.92
CA GLN A 226 -2.08 -13.46 27.39
C GLN A 226 -3.34 -13.94 26.66
N VAL A 227 -3.32 -13.86 25.33
CA VAL A 227 -4.37 -14.44 24.47
C VAL A 227 -4.30 -15.97 24.55
N ARG A 228 -5.21 -16.60 25.30
CA ARG A 228 -5.42 -18.05 25.25
C ARG A 228 -6.23 -18.40 24.01
N THR A 229 -5.61 -19.12 23.08
CA THR A 229 -6.27 -19.64 21.88
C THR A 229 -7.34 -20.68 22.24
N ALA A 230 -8.62 -20.31 22.10
CA ALA A 230 -9.72 -21.27 22.22
C ALA A 230 -9.82 -22.10 20.93
N GLN A 231 -9.56 -23.40 21.01
CA GLN A 231 -9.81 -24.33 19.90
C GLN A 231 -11.32 -24.55 19.77
N ALA A 232 -11.91 -24.06 18.67
CA ALA A 232 -13.29 -24.36 18.30
C ALA A 232 -13.33 -25.57 17.36
N GLU A 233 -13.84 -26.69 17.86
CA GLU A 233 -14.00 -27.92 17.09
C GLU A 233 -15.21 -27.79 16.13
N ALA A 234 -14.94 -27.78 14.83
CA ALA A 234 -15.97 -27.57 13.80
C ALA A 234 -16.75 -28.86 13.54
N VAL A 235 -17.91 -29.01 14.19
CA VAL A 235 -18.87 -30.08 13.89
C VAL A 235 -19.56 -29.80 12.56
N LEU A 236 -19.21 -30.58 11.53
CA LEU A 236 -19.85 -30.53 10.21
C LEU A 236 -21.30 -31.06 10.27
N PRO A 237 -22.28 -30.39 9.63
CA PRO A 237 -23.63 -30.95 9.46
C PRO A 237 -23.63 -32.12 8.46
N PRO A 238 -24.52 -33.12 8.63
CA PRO A 238 -24.51 -34.32 7.80
C PRO A 238 -24.95 -34.06 6.35
N SER A 239 -24.20 -34.66 5.42
CA SER A 239 -24.54 -34.72 3.99
C SER A 239 -25.81 -35.54 3.77
N ALA A 240 -26.78 -34.97 3.04
CA ALA A 240 -27.98 -35.68 2.62
C ALA A 240 -27.70 -36.42 1.29
N ALA A 241 -27.53 -37.74 1.37
CA ALA A 241 -27.57 -38.61 0.20
C ALA A 241 -29.03 -38.82 -0.26
N GLY A 242 -29.24 -38.88 -1.58
CA GLY A 242 -30.53 -39.12 -2.22
C GLY A 242 -30.33 -39.50 -3.68
N ASP A 243 -30.19 -40.80 -3.93
CA ASP A 243 -29.89 -41.37 -5.25
C ASP A 243 -31.04 -41.29 -6.26
N GLY A 244 -30.70 -41.35 -7.55
CA GLY A 244 -31.33 -42.34 -8.44
C GLY A 244 -31.87 -41.88 -9.81
N SER A 245 -31.07 -42.11 -10.86
CA SER A 245 -31.50 -42.59 -12.22
C SER A 245 -32.45 -41.70 -13.06
N ALA A 246 -32.63 -41.81 -14.39
CA ALA A 246 -31.96 -42.40 -15.58
C ALA A 246 -32.83 -41.96 -16.81
N ASP A 247 -32.49 -42.01 -18.11
CA ASP A 247 -31.30 -42.39 -18.92
C ASP A 247 -31.45 -41.65 -20.29
N GLY A 248 -30.45 -41.66 -21.19
CA GLY A 248 -30.70 -41.26 -22.61
C GLY A 248 -29.53 -40.79 -23.48
N ASP A 249 -29.00 -41.70 -24.30
CA ASP A 249 -27.93 -41.58 -25.29
C ASP A 249 -28.03 -40.52 -26.42
N ALA A 250 -26.85 -40.32 -27.05
CA ALA A 250 -26.61 -40.19 -28.51
C ALA A 250 -26.45 -38.80 -29.19
N SER A 251 -25.21 -38.59 -29.66
CA SER A 251 -24.82 -38.13 -31.01
C SER A 251 -25.48 -36.91 -31.67
N GLY A 252 -24.68 -35.87 -31.93
CA GLY A 252 -25.00 -34.80 -32.88
C GLY A 252 -23.80 -33.93 -33.21
N SER A 253 -23.39 -33.87 -34.48
CA SER A 253 -22.19 -33.17 -34.95
C SER A 253 -22.48 -31.89 -35.74
N ALA A 254 -21.56 -30.93 -35.62
CA ALA A 254 -21.17 -29.93 -36.64
C ALA A 254 -22.02 -28.65 -36.84
N GLN A 255 -21.30 -27.65 -37.38
CA GLN A 255 -21.73 -26.35 -37.96
C GLN A 255 -22.31 -25.33 -36.94
N ALA A 256 -21.77 -24.13 -36.75
CA ALA A 256 -21.18 -23.14 -37.67
C ALA A 256 -22.18 -22.50 -38.63
N GLU A 257 -22.86 -21.44 -38.18
CA GLU A 257 -23.39 -20.39 -39.05
C GLU A 257 -23.63 -19.09 -38.27
N SER A 258 -23.14 -17.98 -38.83
CA SER A 258 -23.55 -16.62 -38.44
C SER A 258 -24.68 -16.15 -39.36
N PRO A 259 -25.59 -15.28 -38.89
CA PRO A 259 -26.29 -14.39 -39.80
C PRO A 259 -26.06 -12.90 -39.47
N SER A 260 -25.91 -12.11 -40.53
CA SER A 260 -25.66 -10.67 -40.49
C SER A 260 -26.94 -9.82 -40.39
N ALA A 261 -26.81 -8.71 -39.68
CA ALA A 261 -27.43 -7.39 -39.88
C ALA A 261 -28.69 -7.19 -40.78
N SER A 262 -29.79 -6.75 -40.15
CA SER A 262 -30.69 -5.61 -40.51
C SER A 262 -31.95 -5.69 -39.62
N GLY A 263 -32.67 -4.62 -39.25
CA GLY A 263 -32.49 -3.18 -39.47
C GLY A 263 -33.78 -2.41 -39.13
N ALA A 264 -33.66 -1.31 -38.37
CA ALA A 264 -34.61 -0.19 -38.20
C ALA A 264 -35.94 -0.30 -37.39
N THR A 265 -36.06 0.65 -36.44
CA THR A 265 -37.22 1.51 -36.05
C THR A 265 -38.40 1.03 -35.16
N GLY A 266 -38.57 1.77 -34.04
CA GLY A 266 -39.83 1.98 -33.29
C GLY A 266 -40.06 1.05 -32.09
N THR A 267 -40.55 1.47 -30.91
CA THR A 267 -40.90 2.82 -30.41
C THR A 267 -40.90 2.80 -28.87
N THR A 268 -40.51 3.91 -28.21
CA THR A 268 -40.78 4.31 -26.80
C THR A 268 -41.23 3.27 -25.76
N GLY A 269 -40.39 3.04 -24.75
CA GLY A 269 -40.76 2.42 -23.47
C GLY A 269 -39.88 2.99 -22.35
N GLU A 270 -40.43 3.91 -21.56
CA GLU A 270 -39.73 4.64 -20.51
C GLU A 270 -39.55 3.75 -19.26
N ILE A 271 -38.29 3.44 -18.90
CA ILE A 271 -37.95 2.94 -17.56
C ILE A 271 -36.76 3.75 -17.06
N ALA A 272 -37.07 4.82 -16.33
CA ALA A 272 -36.09 5.56 -15.57
C ALA A 272 -35.72 4.79 -14.29
N GLY A 273 -34.43 4.74 -13.96
CA GLY A 273 -33.98 4.43 -12.60
C GLY A 273 -32.75 3.53 -12.49
N ILE A 274 -31.77 4.06 -11.74
CA ILE A 274 -30.74 3.31 -10.98
C ILE A 274 -29.60 2.70 -11.84
N GLY A 275 -28.35 3.17 -11.63
CA GLY A 275 -27.14 2.55 -12.22
C GLY A 275 -25.98 3.49 -12.61
N ALA A 276 -26.12 4.81 -12.44
CA ALA A 276 -25.21 5.79 -13.05
C ALA A 276 -23.96 6.20 -12.23
N ALA A 277 -23.73 5.64 -11.02
CA ALA A 277 -22.63 6.07 -10.16
C ALA A 277 -21.30 5.33 -10.43
N GLY A 278 -21.33 3.99 -10.61
CA GLY A 278 -20.13 3.20 -10.92
C GLY A 278 -19.74 3.24 -12.41
N SER A 279 -20.73 3.31 -13.31
CA SER A 279 -20.54 3.30 -14.76
C SER A 279 -19.93 4.59 -15.32
N ALA A 280 -20.07 5.72 -14.61
CA ALA A 280 -19.52 7.01 -15.02
C ALA A 280 -17.99 7.01 -15.13
N TRP A 281 -17.28 6.28 -14.25
CA TRP A 281 -15.82 6.26 -14.26
C TRP A 281 -15.24 5.52 -15.48
N LEU A 282 -15.90 4.46 -15.95
CA LEU A 282 -15.50 3.72 -17.16
C LEU A 282 -15.87 4.47 -18.44
N ALA A 283 -17.04 5.11 -18.50
CA ALA A 283 -17.42 5.98 -19.62
C ALA A 283 -16.48 7.18 -19.80
N GLN A 284 -15.74 7.56 -18.76
CA GLN A 284 -14.78 8.67 -18.75
C GLN A 284 -13.33 8.24 -19.09
N GLN A 285 -13.04 6.94 -19.21
CA GLN A 285 -11.68 6.42 -19.47
C GLN A 285 -11.28 6.40 -20.96
N SER A 286 -12.23 6.33 -21.87
CA SER A 286 -11.97 6.30 -23.33
C SER A 286 -11.71 7.68 -23.95
N SER A 287 -11.72 8.75 -23.14
CA SER A 287 -11.50 10.13 -23.61
C SER A 287 -10.19 10.68 -23.06
N ALA A 288 -9.34 11.18 -23.97
CA ALA A 288 -8.25 12.10 -23.63
C ALA A 288 -8.78 13.23 -22.71
N PRO A 289 -7.97 13.74 -21.76
CA PRO A 289 -8.47 14.54 -20.64
C PRO A 289 -9.38 15.67 -21.11
N GLY A 290 -10.69 15.47 -20.89
CA GLY A 290 -11.72 16.42 -21.27
C GLY A 290 -11.44 17.77 -20.62
N GLY A 291 -11.79 18.85 -21.32
CA GLY A 291 -11.60 20.21 -20.82
C GLY A 291 -12.17 20.37 -19.41
N VAL A 292 -11.46 21.15 -18.58
CA VAL A 292 -11.81 21.38 -17.18
C VAL A 292 -13.31 21.71 -17.06
N ALA A 293 -14.05 20.85 -16.36
CA ALA A 293 -15.47 21.07 -16.14
C ALA A 293 -15.68 22.42 -15.44
N ILE A 294 -16.53 23.27 -16.04
CA ILE A 294 -16.76 24.63 -15.57
C ILE A 294 -17.48 24.63 -14.22
N GLU A 295 -18.29 23.60 -13.96
CA GLU A 295 -19.01 23.37 -12.72
C GLU A 295 -18.26 22.35 -11.84
N ARG A 296 -18.16 22.63 -10.53
CA ARG A 296 -17.56 21.68 -9.58
C ARG A 296 -18.54 20.56 -9.26
N PRO A 297 -18.08 19.30 -9.10
CA PRO A 297 -18.94 18.21 -8.65
C PRO A 297 -19.50 18.50 -7.24
N PRO A 298 -20.68 17.95 -6.89
CA PRO A 298 -21.24 18.07 -5.56
C PRO A 298 -20.30 17.45 -4.51
N CYS A 299 -20.22 18.07 -3.34
CA CYS A 299 -19.37 17.60 -2.26
C CYS A 299 -19.98 16.35 -1.60
N ILE A 300 -19.45 15.17 -1.95
CA ILE A 300 -19.75 13.91 -1.26
C ILE A 300 -18.61 13.67 -0.26
N PRO A 301 -18.84 13.78 1.06
CA PRO A 301 -17.76 13.64 2.03
C PRO A 301 -17.31 12.17 2.14
N TYR A 302 -16.04 11.91 1.86
CA TYR A 302 -15.38 10.65 2.13
C TYR A 302 -14.49 10.79 3.37
N ASN A 303 -14.54 9.79 4.26
CA ASN A 303 -13.82 9.81 5.55
C ASN A 303 -12.77 8.69 5.66
N GLY A 304 -12.57 7.88 4.61
CA GLY A 304 -11.51 6.89 4.56
C GLY A 304 -10.17 7.46 4.06
N PRO A 305 -9.15 6.61 3.94
CA PRO A 305 -7.89 6.94 3.29
C PRO A 305 -8.05 7.03 1.77
N VAL A 306 -7.48 8.06 1.15
CA VAL A 306 -7.54 8.30 -0.30
C VAL A 306 -6.58 7.38 -1.07
N LEU A 307 -5.49 6.95 -0.42
CA LEU A 307 -4.60 5.90 -0.90
C LEU A 307 -4.33 4.92 0.24
N THR A 308 -4.38 3.63 -0.07
CA THR A 308 -4.00 2.54 0.83
C THR A 308 -3.04 1.61 0.09
N HIS A 309 -1.92 1.25 0.71
CA HIS A 309 -1.04 0.18 0.23
C HIS A 309 -0.57 -0.66 1.42
N THR A 310 -0.60 -1.99 1.27
CA THR A 310 -0.22 -2.94 2.32
C THR A 310 0.60 -4.05 1.69
N LYS A 311 1.84 -4.23 2.16
CA LYS A 311 2.77 -5.20 1.57
C LYS A 311 3.81 -5.66 2.60
N ILE A 312 4.17 -6.94 2.53
CA ILE A 312 5.29 -7.53 3.27
C ILE A 312 6.44 -7.76 2.30
N TYR A 313 7.63 -7.33 2.71
CA TYR A 313 8.88 -7.49 1.97
C TYR A 313 9.76 -8.49 2.72
N HIS A 314 10.24 -9.51 1.99
CA HIS A 314 11.12 -10.55 2.52
C HIS A 314 12.49 -10.45 1.85
N GLY A 315 13.56 -10.35 2.64
CA GLY A 315 14.94 -10.29 2.15
C GLY A 315 15.44 -11.57 1.46
N ASN A 316 14.64 -12.65 1.48
CA ASN A 316 14.91 -13.92 0.78
C ASN A 316 14.07 -14.10 -0.51
N ASP A 317 13.20 -13.15 -0.85
CA ASP A 317 12.41 -13.23 -2.08
C ASP A 317 13.28 -12.81 -3.30
N ALA A 318 13.19 -13.58 -4.38
CA ALA A 318 13.85 -13.27 -5.65
C ALA A 318 13.40 -11.92 -6.22
N TYR A 319 12.09 -11.62 -6.15
CA TYR A 319 11.56 -10.34 -6.63
C TYR A 319 12.15 -9.16 -5.85
N VAL A 320 12.17 -9.27 -4.52
CA VAL A 320 12.70 -8.24 -3.63
C VAL A 320 14.21 -8.06 -3.81
N THR A 321 14.97 -9.14 -3.96
CA THR A 321 16.44 -9.08 -4.12
C THR A 321 16.90 -8.62 -5.51
N ASP A 322 16.15 -8.92 -6.57
CA ASP A 322 16.40 -8.38 -7.91
C ASP A 322 16.06 -6.87 -7.97
N ALA A 323 14.94 -6.45 -7.38
CA ALA A 323 14.59 -5.05 -7.27
C ALA A 323 15.59 -4.26 -6.39
N LEU A 324 16.13 -4.87 -5.32
CA LEU A 324 17.22 -4.29 -4.51
C LEU A 324 18.50 -4.08 -5.34
N ARG A 325 18.85 -5.04 -6.20
CA ARG A 325 19.98 -4.91 -7.13
C ARG A 325 19.79 -3.72 -8.09
N GLY A 326 18.57 -3.54 -8.62
CA GLY A 326 18.23 -2.38 -9.45
C GLY A 326 18.24 -1.06 -8.67
N TYR A 327 17.69 -1.03 -7.45
CA TYR A 327 17.70 0.15 -6.59
C TYR A 327 19.13 0.64 -6.29
N VAL A 328 20.03 -0.29 -5.97
CA VAL A 328 21.44 0.03 -5.68
C VAL A 328 22.23 0.37 -6.95
N SER A 329 21.91 -0.19 -8.13
CA SER A 329 22.65 0.16 -9.36
C SER A 329 22.35 1.58 -9.88
N PHE A 330 21.17 2.14 -9.57
CA PHE A 330 20.84 3.51 -9.97
C PHE A 330 21.24 4.58 -8.97
N ARG A 331 21.40 4.24 -7.69
CA ARG A 331 21.97 5.13 -6.67
C ARG A 331 23.49 4.94 -6.69
N ASP A 332 24.25 5.98 -7.04
CA ASP A 332 25.71 5.91 -7.20
C ASP A 332 26.50 5.75 -5.87
N GLU A 333 25.85 5.14 -4.88
CA GLU A 333 26.30 4.93 -3.52
C GLU A 333 27.24 3.71 -3.48
N HIS A 334 28.51 3.94 -3.79
CA HIS A 334 29.60 2.95 -3.79
C HIS A 334 29.96 2.48 -2.36
N ARG A 335 28.99 1.88 -1.65
CA ARG A 335 29.18 1.29 -0.32
C ARG A 335 29.86 -0.07 -0.44
N PHE A 336 30.76 -0.37 0.51
CA PHE A 336 31.43 -1.67 0.60
C PHE A 336 30.38 -2.81 0.71
N GLY A 337 30.55 -3.86 -0.10
CA GLY A 337 29.67 -5.04 -0.14
C GLY A 337 28.52 -5.00 -1.17
N GLY A 338 28.31 -3.88 -1.88
CA GLY A 338 27.29 -3.76 -2.92
C GLY A 338 25.86 -4.00 -2.40
N TRP A 339 24.95 -4.44 -3.26
CA TRP A 339 23.53 -4.61 -2.89
C TRP A 339 23.29 -5.62 -1.75
N LYS A 340 24.20 -6.59 -1.55
CA LYS A 340 24.05 -7.60 -0.49
C LYS A 340 24.23 -7.02 0.91
N SER A 341 25.00 -5.94 1.10
CA SER A 341 25.20 -5.34 2.42
C SER A 341 23.95 -4.64 2.97
N TYR A 342 22.98 -4.31 2.10
CA TYR A 342 21.67 -3.81 2.51
C TYR A 342 20.88 -4.87 3.29
N LEU A 343 20.98 -6.16 2.92
CA LEU A 343 20.30 -7.26 3.64
C LEU A 343 20.87 -7.54 5.04
N SER A 344 22.06 -7.02 5.34
CA SER A 344 22.69 -7.11 6.67
C SER A 344 22.61 -5.79 7.47
N ARG A 345 21.96 -4.76 6.92
CA ARG A 345 21.90 -3.42 7.52
C ARG A 345 20.47 -2.91 7.52
N THR A 346 19.87 -2.97 8.70
CA THR A 346 18.46 -2.69 9.00
C THR A 346 18.00 -1.34 8.40
N ASP A 347 18.71 -0.25 8.68
CA ASP A 347 18.42 1.10 8.17
C ASP A 347 18.38 1.16 6.64
N ASP A 348 19.34 0.48 5.98
CA ASP A 348 19.48 0.46 4.52
C ASP A 348 18.37 -0.40 3.89
N TYR A 349 17.99 -1.51 4.56
CA TYR A 349 16.87 -2.36 4.16
C TYR A 349 15.52 -1.65 4.33
N ILE A 350 15.26 -1.02 5.49
CA ILE A 350 14.05 -0.21 5.76
C ILE A 350 13.89 0.83 4.66
N ARG A 351 14.94 1.59 4.35
CA ARG A 351 14.91 2.62 3.30
C ARG A 351 14.58 2.05 1.92
N PHE A 352 15.16 0.91 1.56
CA PHE A 352 14.83 0.21 0.32
C PHE A 352 13.37 -0.27 0.29
N CYS A 353 12.85 -0.82 1.39
CA CYS A 353 11.46 -1.23 1.48
C CYS A 353 10.50 -0.04 1.41
N CYS A 354 10.81 1.10 2.03
CA CYS A 354 10.06 2.35 1.84
C CYS A 354 10.06 2.81 0.37
N HIS A 355 11.20 2.75 -0.31
CA HIS A 355 11.29 3.06 -1.74
C HIS A 355 10.40 2.13 -2.57
N MET A 356 10.51 0.82 -2.37
CA MET A 356 9.70 -0.19 -3.06
C MET A 356 8.20 0.03 -2.81
N HIS A 357 7.81 0.33 -1.57
CA HIS A 357 6.43 0.58 -1.19
C HIS A 357 5.84 1.81 -1.88
N ILE A 358 6.58 2.91 -1.92
CA ILE A 358 6.18 4.12 -2.67
C ILE A 358 6.13 3.82 -4.18
N SER A 359 7.09 3.03 -4.68
CA SER A 359 7.18 2.66 -6.10
C SER A 359 5.99 1.83 -6.56
N GLU A 360 5.66 0.75 -5.84
CA GLU A 360 4.49 -0.10 -6.09
C GLU A 360 3.20 0.72 -6.00
N MET A 361 3.01 1.46 -4.90
CA MET A 361 1.82 2.27 -4.65
C MET A 361 1.55 3.26 -5.79
N LEU A 362 2.56 4.04 -6.20
CA LEU A 362 2.40 5.03 -7.26
C LEU A 362 2.31 4.38 -8.65
N SER A 363 3.00 3.27 -8.90
CA SER A 363 2.94 2.55 -10.19
C SER A 363 1.56 1.94 -10.44
N ALA A 364 0.93 1.35 -9.41
CA ALA A 364 -0.43 0.84 -9.46
C ALA A 364 -1.48 1.91 -9.81
N ARG A 365 -1.11 3.19 -9.72
CA ARG A 365 -1.97 4.35 -10.02
C ARG A 365 -1.39 5.27 -11.11
N GLY A 366 -0.63 4.71 -12.05
CA GLY A 366 -0.17 5.41 -13.26
C GLY A 366 1.09 6.27 -13.12
N GLY A 367 1.80 6.22 -11.99
CA GLY A 367 3.02 7.00 -11.74
C GLY A 367 4.28 6.52 -12.50
N SER A 368 4.25 5.35 -13.13
CA SER A 368 5.41 4.65 -13.73
C SER A 368 5.69 4.95 -15.21
N ARG A 369 4.85 5.78 -15.86
CA ARG A 369 4.71 5.91 -17.33
C ARG A 369 5.96 6.24 -18.17
N LYS A 370 7.13 6.49 -17.60
CA LYS A 370 8.36 6.83 -18.36
C LYS A 370 9.60 6.17 -17.77
N THR A 371 10.26 5.32 -18.55
CA THR A 371 11.65 4.92 -18.26
C THR A 371 12.61 6.02 -18.71
N ARG A 372 13.64 6.28 -17.90
CA ARG A 372 14.79 7.11 -18.28
C ARG A 372 15.88 6.19 -18.79
N VAL A 373 16.35 6.42 -20.01
CA VAL A 373 17.56 5.79 -20.52
C VAL A 373 18.75 6.36 -19.76
N VAL A 374 19.53 5.48 -19.15
CA VAL A 374 20.78 5.79 -18.45
C VAL A 374 21.90 5.01 -19.14
N TRP A 375 22.95 5.71 -19.56
CA TRP A 375 24.16 5.12 -20.11
C TRP A 375 25.16 4.92 -18.97
N ARG A 376 25.54 3.69 -18.65
CA ARG A 376 26.62 3.39 -17.69
C ARG A 376 27.77 2.67 -18.39
N TRP A 377 28.99 2.89 -17.89
CA TRP A 377 30.16 2.12 -18.29
C TRP A 377 30.34 0.95 -17.31
N PRO A 378 30.73 -0.25 -17.78
CA PRO A 378 30.88 -1.41 -16.90
C PRO A 378 31.97 -1.18 -15.85
N GLU A 379 31.65 -1.48 -14.58
CA GLU A 379 32.55 -1.34 -13.43
C GLU A 379 33.60 -2.46 -13.34
N SER A 380 34.37 -2.68 -14.42
CA SER A 380 35.57 -3.51 -14.36
C SER A 380 36.79 -2.64 -13.99
N ARG A 381 37.19 -2.68 -12.72
CA ARG A 381 38.50 -2.22 -12.21
C ARG A 381 39.25 -3.37 -11.56
#